data_AF-A0A444JY31-F1
#
_entry.id   AF-A0A444JY31-F1
#
_cell.length_a   1.000
_cell.length_b   1.000
_cell.length_c   1.000
_cell.angle_alpha   90.00
_cell.angle_beta   90.00
_cell.angle_gamma   90.00
#
_symmetry.space_group_name_H-M   'P 1'
#
loop_
_entity.id
_entity.type
_entity.pdbx_description
1 polymer ?
#
loop_
_entity_poly.entity_id
_entity_poly.type
_entity_poly.pdbx_seq_one_letter_code
_entity_poly.pdbx_strand_id
1 'polypeptide(L)' 'MDVAVWLRGLGLQQYEQAFRDNAIDAEVLPELTDADLEKLGMLLGHRKRFRKAVVRLG' A
#
# COMPACT_ATOMS: atom_id res chain seq x y z
N MET A 1 6.33 -4.94 -10.40
CA MET A 1 6.05 -5.82 -9.23
C MET A 1 4.55 -6.05 -9.16
N ASP A 2 4.09 -7.23 -8.77
CA ASP A 2 2.67 -7.46 -8.48
C ASP A 2 2.33 -6.87 -7.09
N VAL A 3 1.52 -5.81 -7.06
CA VAL A 3 1.12 -5.11 -5.83
C VAL A 3 0.33 -6.01 -4.89
N ALA A 4 -0.50 -6.92 -5.41
CA ALA A 4 -1.29 -7.82 -4.58
C ALA A 4 -0.40 -8.84 -3.86
N VAL A 5 0.59 -9.41 -4.56
CA VAL A 5 1.58 -10.29 -3.95
C VAL A 5 2.40 -9.55 -2.89
N TRP A 6 2.80 -8.31 -3.18
CA TRP A 6 3.57 -7.49 -2.24
C TRP A 6 2.76 -7.16 -0.97
N LEU A 7 1.49 -6.76 -1.11
CA LEU A 7 0.59 -6.52 0.03
C LEU A 7 0.40 -7.78 0.89
N ARG A 8 0.24 -8.96 0.29
CA ARG A 8 0.21 -10.24 1.02
C ARG A 8 1.47 -10.46 1.86
N GLY A 9 2.64 -10.19 1.30
CA GLY A 9 3.92 -10.30 2.02
C GLY A 9 4.03 -9.37 3.23
N LEU A 10 3.26 -8.28 3.27
CA LEU A 10 3.18 -7.34 4.39
C LEU A 10 2.06 -7.66 5.40
N GLY A 11 1.24 -8.68 5.12
CA GLY A 11 0.01 -8.94 5.86
C GLY A 11 -1.03 -7.83 5.68
N LEU A 12 -1.08 -7.23 4.48
CA LEU A 12 -1.94 -6.11 4.08
C LEU A 12 -2.90 -6.50 2.94
N GLN A 13 -3.14 -7.79 2.71
CA GLN A 13 -3.95 -8.30 1.61
C GLN A 13 -5.40 -7.78 1.58
N GLN A 14 -5.94 -7.36 2.72
CA GLN A 14 -7.27 -6.78 2.80
C GLN A 14 -7.41 -5.46 2.01
N TYR A 15 -6.30 -4.83 1.63
CA TYR A 15 -6.30 -3.60 0.84
C TYR A 15 -6.12 -3.85 -0.66
N GLU A 16 -5.95 -5.10 -1.11
CA GLU A 16 -5.74 -5.43 -2.54
C GLU A 16 -6.82 -4.86 -3.44
N GLN A 17 -8.09 -5.02 -3.04
CA GLN A 17 -9.22 -4.53 -3.82
C GLN A 17 -9.21 -3.00 -3.89
N ALA A 18 -8.96 -2.31 -2.77
CA ALA A 18 -8.87 -0.85 -2.74
C ALA A 18 -7.73 -0.33 -3.62
N PHE A 19 -6.56 -0.99 -3.63
CA PHE A 19 -5.45 -0.62 -4.49
C PHE A 19 -5.80 -0.84 -5.97
N ARG A 20 -6.44 -1.96 -6.31
CA ARG A 20 -6.91 -2.25 -7.68
C ARG A 20 -7.94 -1.23 -8.16
N ASP A 21 -8.95 -0.94 -7.35
CA ASP A 21 -10.06 -0.05 -7.69
C ASP A 21 -9.59 1.40 -7.88
N ASN A 22 -8.48 1.79 -7.23
CA ASN A 22 -7.85 3.10 -7.37
C ASN A 22 -6.68 3.10 -8.36
N ALA A 23 -6.52 2.04 -9.16
CA ALA A 23 -5.44 1.89 -10.15
C ALA A 23 -4.02 2.13 -9.57
N ILE A 24 -3.80 1.72 -8.32
CA ILE A 24 -2.51 1.86 -7.65
C ILE A 24 -1.62 0.67 -8.05
N ASP A 25 -0.66 0.95 -8.90
CA ASP A 25 0.38 0.00 -9.31
C ASP A 25 1.72 0.25 -8.58
N ALA A 26 2.75 -0.50 -8.97
CA ALA A 26 4.07 -0.43 -8.34
C ALA A 26 4.77 0.92 -8.51
N GLU A 27 4.44 1.69 -9.56
CA GLU A 27 5.03 2.99 -9.82
C GLU A 27 4.42 4.07 -8.92
N VAL A 28 3.14 3.91 -8.54
CA VAL A 28 2.43 4.83 -7.66
C VAL A 28 2.72 4.59 -6.17
N LEU A 29 3.14 3.38 -5.77
CA LEU A 29 3.41 3.03 -4.35
C LEU A 29 4.31 4.04 -3.61
N PRO A 30 5.43 4.54 -4.19
CA PRO A 30 6.30 5.52 -3.55
C PRO A 30 5.65 6.90 -3.38
N GLU A 31 4.69 7.23 -4.23
CA GLU A 31 4.06 8.55 -4.28
C GLU A 31 2.88 8.70 -3.31
N LEU A 32 2.23 7.60 -2.93
CA LEU A 32 1.09 7.64 -2.01
C LEU A 32 1.45 8.40 -0.75
N THR A 33 0.62 9.35 -0.31
CA THR A 33 0.79 10.11 0.94
C THR A 33 0.11 9.41 2.12
N ASP A 34 0.42 9.80 3.38
CA ASP A 34 -0.26 9.22 4.55
C ASP A 34 -1.78 9.54 4.50
N ALA A 35 -2.15 10.66 3.88
CA ALA A 35 -3.54 11.04 3.63
C ALA A 35 -4.21 10.15 2.59
N ASP A 36 -3.51 9.75 1.52
CA ASP A 36 -4.07 8.84 0.51
C ASP A 36 -4.31 7.45 1.11
N LEU A 37 -3.38 6.95 1.91
CA LEU A 37 -3.55 5.69 2.63
C LEU A 37 -4.73 5.76 3.62
N GLU A 38 -4.97 6.92 4.24
CA GLU A 38 -6.15 7.12 5.09
C GLU A 38 -7.46 7.09 4.30
N LYS A 39 -7.50 7.70 3.10
CA LYS A 39 -8.66 7.63 2.19
C LYS A 39 -8.94 6.21 1.71
N LEU A 40 -7.91 5.37 1.60
CA LEU A 40 -8.05 3.93 1.32
C LEU A 40 -8.52 3.11 2.54
N GLY A 41 -8.83 3.77 3.67
CA GLY A 41 -9.31 3.11 4.88
C GLY A 41 -8.22 2.36 5.65
N MET A 42 -6.93 2.67 5.41
CA MET A 42 -5.85 2.01 6.13
C MET A 42 -5.74 2.49 7.58
N LEU A 43 -5.70 1.54 8.51
CA LEU A 43 -5.45 1.80 9.92
C LEU A 43 -4.05 2.37 10.15
N LEU A 44 -3.87 3.21 11.17
CA LEU A 44 -2.59 3.87 11.47
C LEU A 44 -1.39 2.91 11.51
N GLY A 45 -1.54 1.75 12.18
CA GLY A 45 -0.50 0.73 12.24
C GLY A 45 -0.13 0.13 10.88
N HIS A 46 -1.13 -0.07 10.00
CA HIS A 46 -0.92 -0.54 8.63
C HIS A 46 -0.24 0.52 7.78
N ARG A 47 -0.60 1.80 7.91
CA ARG A 47 0.07 2.90 7.21
C ARG A 47 1.55 2.98 7.56
N LYS A 48 1.90 2.87 8.86
CA LYS A 48 3.30 2.84 9.29
C LYS A 48 4.06 1.62 8.75
N ARG A 49 3.42 0.45 8.65
CA ARG A 49 4.03 -0.75 8.05
C ARG A 49 4.25 -0.57 6.56
N PHE A 50 3.24 -0.10 5.83
CA PHE A 50 3.31 0.20 4.41
C PHE A 50 4.45 1.17 4.11
N ARG A 51 4.56 2.28 4.87
CA ARG A 51 5.65 3.24 4.72
C ARG A 51 7.03 2.65 4.87
N LYS A 52 7.25 1.83 5.90
CA LYS A 52 8.52 1.14 6.08
C LYS A 52 8.84 0.19 4.94
N ALA A 53 7.82 -0.45 4.35
CA ALA A 53 8.01 -1.35 3.22
C ALA A 53 8.32 -0.59 1.92
N VAL A 54 7.65 0.53 1.67
CA VAL A 54 7.92 1.40 0.50
C VAL A 54 9.34 1.94 0.51
N VAL A 55 9.85 2.37 1.66
CA VAL A 55 11.25 2.82 1.80
C VAL A 55 12.27 1.72 1.45
N ARG A 56 11.89 0.44 1.58
CA ARG A 56 12.75 -0.72 1.24
C ARG A 56 12.62 -1.18 -0.21
N LEU A 57 11.75 -0.56 -1.02
CA LEU A 57 11.66 -0.82 -2.45
C LEU A 57 12.80 -0.13 -3.23
N GLY A 58 13.55 0.78 -2.57
CA GLY A 58 14.77 1.42 -3.08
C GLY A 58 16.04 0.74 -2.58
#